data_AF-A0A7C7IJK2-F1
#
_entry.id   AF-A0A7C7IJK2-F1
#
_cell.length_a   1.000
_cell.length_b   1.000
_cell.length_c   1.000
_cell.angle_alpha   90.00
_cell.angle_beta   90.00
_cell.angle_gamma   90.00
#
_symmetry.space_group_name_H-M   'P 1'
#
loop_
_entity.id
_entity.type
_entity.pdbx_description
1 polymer ?
#
loop_
_entity_poly.entity_id
_entity_poly.type
_entity_poly.pdbx_seq_one_letter_code
_entity_poly.pdbx_strand_id
1 'polypeptide(L)'
;MKPVLWTLFLLLLIGLGVNFLLEDNGYVLIQFLEYSLETSLPIFGLILVAVYLLIRLIALVWSSPSILKQRLAAKKIEKSNQRILDGLKLIGTGEFAKAEKKIKSAVNDVDSSVLSYLMAAEASHKDGNTESSKDWLERTKRQFPEIETYINLYAAKLMIESKNYDAALQS
;
A
#
# COMPACT_ATOMS: atom_id res chain seq x y z
N MET A 1 -7.98 -16.26 12.98
CA MET A 1 -6.93 -17.24 13.33
C MET A 1 -7.28 -18.11 14.53
N LYS A 2 -7.87 -17.56 15.62
CA LYS A 2 -8.30 -18.34 16.81
C LYS A 2 -9.26 -19.52 16.57
N PRO A 3 -10.26 -19.46 15.66
CA PRO A 3 -11.20 -20.59 15.48
C PRO A 3 -10.57 -21.79 14.77
N VAL A 4 -9.57 -21.56 13.90
CA VAL A 4 -8.90 -22.63 13.14
C VAL A 4 -8.02 -23.49 14.05
N LEU A 5 -7.34 -22.87 15.01
CA LEU A 5 -6.54 -23.57 16.01
C LEU A 5 -7.42 -24.45 16.91
N TRP A 6 -8.60 -23.95 17.28
CA TRP A 6 -9.59 -24.69 18.08
C TRP A 6 -10.18 -25.87 17.33
N THR A 7 -10.51 -25.73 16.05
CA THR A 7 -10.99 -26.85 15.24
C THR A 7 -9.91 -27.93 15.03
N LEU A 8 -8.64 -27.54 14.89
CA LEU A 8 -7.53 -28.50 14.78
C LEU A 8 -7.33 -29.27 16.08
N PHE A 9 -7.40 -28.59 17.21
CA PHE A 9 -7.30 -29.21 18.54
C PHE A 9 -8.46 -30.17 18.82
N LEU A 10 -9.69 -29.78 18.44
CA LEU A 10 -10.88 -30.64 18.59
C LEU A 10 -10.79 -31.89 17.70
N LEU A 11 -10.29 -31.76 16.47
CA LEU A 11 -10.09 -32.88 15.56
C LEU A 11 -9.00 -33.85 16.07
N LEU A 12 -7.91 -33.31 16.67
CA LEU A 12 -6.86 -34.09 17.32
C LEU A 12 -7.41 -34.94 18.49
N LEU A 13 -8.24 -34.33 19.33
CA LEU A 13 -8.91 -34.98 20.46
C LEU A 13 -9.84 -36.11 20.02
N ILE A 14 -10.60 -35.90 18.94
CA ILE A 14 -11.52 -36.91 18.39
C ILE A 14 -10.74 -38.10 17.84
N GLY A 15 -9.66 -37.87 17.07
CA GLY A 15 -8.86 -38.96 16.50
C GLY A 15 -8.11 -39.79 17.56
N LEU A 16 -7.65 -39.16 18.65
CA LEU A 16 -7.08 -39.86 19.80
C LEU A 16 -8.13 -40.69 20.56
N GLY A 17 -9.36 -40.17 20.70
CA GLY A 17 -10.47 -40.88 21.34
C GLY A 17 -10.94 -42.12 20.56
N VAL A 18 -10.92 -42.06 19.23
CA VAL A 18 -11.31 -43.18 18.36
C VAL A 18 -10.27 -44.31 18.38
N ASN A 19 -8.98 -44.00 18.55
CA ASN A 19 -7.91 -45.01 18.68
C ASN A 19 -8.11 -45.90 19.91
N PHE A 20 -8.64 -45.35 21.01
CA PHE A 20 -8.86 -46.09 22.26
C PHE A 20 -10.11 -46.99 22.25
N LEU A 21 -11.00 -46.83 21.26
CA LEU A 21 -12.31 -47.49 21.24
C LEU A 21 -12.43 -48.65 20.24
N LEU A 22 -11.41 -48.89 19.41
CA LEU A 22 -11.41 -49.93 18.37
C LEU A 22 -10.31 -50.96 18.68
N GLU A 23 -10.74 -52.14 19.13
CA GLU A 23 -9.88 -53.26 19.53
C GLU A 23 -9.18 -53.94 18.32
N ASP A 24 -9.78 -53.84 17.12
CA ASP A 24 -9.19 -54.23 15.83
C ASP A 24 -8.92 -52.99 14.96
N ASN A 25 -7.87 -52.25 15.31
CA ASN A 25 -7.40 -51.16 14.46
C ASN A 25 -6.56 -51.74 13.32
N GLY A 26 -7.13 -51.80 12.11
CA GLY A 26 -6.36 -52.12 10.90
C GLY A 26 -5.04 -51.33 10.87
N TYR A 27 -3.95 -51.99 10.47
CA TYR A 27 -2.61 -51.41 10.50
C TYR A 27 -2.20 -50.94 9.09
N VAL A 28 -1.51 -49.81 9.04
CA VAL A 28 -0.85 -49.32 7.84
C VAL A 28 0.63 -49.58 8.03
N LEU A 29 1.20 -50.43 7.18
CA LEU A 29 2.62 -50.70 7.17
C LEU A 29 3.23 -49.95 5.99
N ILE A 30 4.02 -48.93 6.29
CA ILE A 30 4.75 -48.16 5.28
C ILE A 30 6.18 -48.70 5.30
N GLN A 31 6.54 -49.40 4.23
CA GLN A 31 7.88 -49.93 4.05
C GLN A 31 8.65 -49.05 3.07
N PHE A 32 9.72 -48.43 3.55
CA PHE A 32 10.60 -47.60 2.74
C PHE A 32 12.04 -48.03 2.98
N LEU A 33 12.63 -48.72 1.98
CA LEU A 33 13.93 -49.38 2.09
C LEU A 33 13.98 -50.36 3.30
N GLU A 34 14.85 -50.14 4.28
CA GLU A 34 15.00 -50.99 5.47
C GLU A 34 14.15 -50.53 6.67
N TYR A 35 13.39 -49.44 6.52
CA TYR A 35 12.57 -48.89 7.59
C TYR A 35 11.11 -49.32 7.41
N SER A 36 10.59 -50.09 8.36
CA SER A 36 9.17 -50.39 8.49
C SER A 36 8.56 -49.54 9.60
N LEU A 37 7.70 -48.61 9.21
CA LEU A 37 6.84 -47.87 10.14
C LEU A 37 5.49 -48.54 10.18
N GLU A 38 5.18 -49.15 11.32
CA GLU A 38 3.85 -49.68 11.62
C GLU A 38 3.07 -48.60 12.36
N THR A 39 1.94 -48.19 11.80
CA THR A 39 1.07 -47.17 12.40
C THR A 39 -0.38 -47.59 12.24
N SER A 40 -1.20 -47.35 13.27
CA SER A 40 -2.63 -47.66 13.18
C SER A 40 -3.31 -46.76 12.13
N LEU A 41 -4.27 -47.33 11.39
CA LEU A 41 -5.06 -46.62 10.39
C LEU A 41 -5.66 -45.27 10.88
N PRO A 42 -6.23 -45.15 12.10
CA PRO A 42 -6.73 -43.86 12.59
C PRO A 42 -5.62 -42.81 12.80
N ILE A 43 -4.44 -43.23 13.27
CA ILE A 43 -3.29 -42.31 13.45
C ILE A 43 -2.79 -41.82 12.09
N PHE A 44 -2.72 -42.72 11.10
CA PHE A 44 -2.34 -42.34 9.74
C PHE A 44 -3.32 -41.33 9.12
N GLY A 45 -4.62 -41.56 9.28
CA GLY A 45 -5.66 -40.61 8.85
C GLY A 45 -5.53 -39.23 9.52
N LEU A 46 -5.23 -39.21 10.83
CA LEU A 46 -5.00 -37.98 11.57
C LEU A 46 -3.81 -37.18 11.02
N ILE A 47 -2.70 -37.86 10.72
CA ILE A 47 -1.51 -37.25 10.14
C ILE A 47 -1.82 -36.63 8.78
N LEU A 48 -2.56 -37.34 7.92
CA LEU A 48 -2.96 -36.80 6.61
C LEU A 48 -3.81 -35.54 6.73
N VAL A 49 -4.77 -35.52 7.65
CA VAL A 49 -5.60 -34.33 7.88
C VAL A 49 -4.75 -33.18 8.45
N ALA A 50 -3.84 -33.46 9.38
CA ALA A 50 -2.93 -32.47 9.92
C ALA A 50 -2.03 -31.86 8.82
N VAL A 51 -1.45 -32.69 7.96
CA VAL A 51 -0.62 -32.25 6.81
C VAL A 51 -1.45 -31.42 5.83
N TYR A 52 -2.66 -31.86 5.47
CA TYR A 52 -3.55 -31.10 4.59
C TYR A 52 -3.89 -29.72 5.16
N LEU A 53 -4.21 -29.65 6.46
CA LEU A 53 -4.49 -28.38 7.12
C LEU A 53 -3.26 -27.48 7.19
N LEU A 54 -2.07 -28.06 7.42
CA LEU A 54 -0.80 -27.33 7.45
C LEU A 54 -0.49 -26.70 6.08
N ILE A 55 -0.63 -27.47 4.99
CA ILE A 55 -0.46 -26.98 3.61
C ILE A 55 -1.48 -25.86 3.33
N ARG A 56 -2.74 -26.04 3.71
CA ARG A 56 -3.79 -25.04 3.52
C ARG A 56 -3.52 -23.75 4.30
N LEU A 57 -2.98 -23.85 5.51
CA LEU A 57 -2.57 -22.69 6.31
C LEU A 57 -1.41 -21.94 5.64
N ILE A 58 -0.38 -22.64 5.17
CA ILE A 58 0.74 -22.05 4.44
C ILE A 58 0.22 -21.33 3.19
N ALA A 59 -0.64 -21.98 2.40
CA ALA A 59 -1.24 -21.40 1.20
C ALA A 59 -2.09 -20.16 1.51
N LEU A 60 -2.82 -20.13 2.62
CA LEU A 60 -3.62 -18.98 3.05
C LEU A 60 -2.74 -17.79 3.46
N VAL A 61 -1.64 -18.06 4.17
CA VAL A 61 -0.68 -17.04 4.59
C VAL A 61 0.06 -16.46 3.38
N TRP A 62 0.45 -17.31 2.41
CA TRP A 62 1.09 -16.87 1.17
C TRP A 62 0.15 -16.24 0.13
N SER A 63 -1.16 -16.51 0.19
CA SER A 63 -2.16 -15.87 -0.70
C SER A 63 -2.73 -14.55 -0.17
N SER A 64 -2.33 -14.12 1.03
CA SER A 64 -2.73 -12.83 1.63
C SER A 64 -1.81 -11.60 1.44
N PRO A 65 -0.87 -11.50 0.47
CA PRO A 65 -0.11 -10.28 0.28
C PRO A 65 -0.94 -9.14 -0.34
N SER A 66 -2.11 -9.40 -0.94
CA SER A 66 -2.91 -8.34 -1.58
C SER A 66 -3.55 -7.39 -0.58
N ILE A 67 -4.12 -7.91 0.53
CA ILE A 67 -4.82 -7.10 1.55
C ILE A 67 -3.82 -6.23 2.31
N LEU A 68 -2.64 -6.76 2.63
CA LEU A 68 -1.57 -6.01 3.27
C LEU A 68 -1.01 -4.92 2.34
N LYS A 69 -0.78 -5.24 1.06
CA LYS A 69 -0.34 -4.25 0.06
C LYS A 69 -1.35 -3.12 -0.11
N GLN A 70 -2.65 -3.43 -0.19
CA GLN A 70 -3.71 -2.41 -0.29
C GLN A 70 -3.76 -1.50 0.94
N ARG A 71 -3.65 -2.06 2.15
CA ARG A 71 -3.63 -1.26 3.39
C ARG A 71 -2.39 -0.38 3.49
N LEU A 72 -1.23 -0.87 3.04
CA LEU A 72 0.01 -0.08 3.02
C LEU A 72 -0.07 1.04 1.98
N ALA A 73 -0.62 0.77 0.79
CA ALA A 73 -0.86 1.78 -0.24
C ALA A 73 -1.83 2.87 0.27
N ALA A 74 -2.94 2.48 0.90
CA ALA A 74 -3.89 3.42 1.49
C ALA A 74 -3.24 4.31 2.56
N LYS A 75 -2.42 3.74 3.44
CA LYS A 75 -1.67 4.52 4.44
C LYS A 75 -0.67 5.49 3.81
N LYS A 76 -0.06 5.12 2.69
CA LYS A 76 0.88 5.98 1.96
C LYS A 76 0.17 7.20 1.38
N ILE A 77 -0.99 6.99 0.75
CA ILE A 77 -1.85 8.06 0.21
C ILE A 77 -2.28 9.00 1.32
N GLU A 78 -2.78 8.47 2.43
CA GLU A 78 -3.21 9.28 3.59
C GLU A 78 -2.07 10.16 4.12
N LYS A 79 -0.87 9.58 4.27
CA LYS A 79 0.30 10.34 4.71
C LYS A 79 0.72 11.42 3.69
N SER A 80 0.57 11.16 2.40
CA SER A 80 0.83 12.16 1.35
C SER A 80 -0.15 13.32 1.44
N ASN A 81 -1.45 13.03 1.57
CA ASN A 81 -2.50 14.03 1.72
C ASN A 81 -2.28 14.91 2.97
N GLN A 82 -1.87 14.32 4.08
CA GLN A 82 -1.53 15.09 5.29
C GLN A 82 -0.38 16.08 5.05
N ARG A 83 0.65 15.70 4.30
CA ARG A 83 1.75 16.62 3.96
C ARG A 83 1.31 17.74 3.03
N ILE A 84 0.38 17.48 2.11
CA ILE A 84 -0.21 18.52 1.25
C ILE A 84 -1.00 19.50 2.11
N LEU A 85 -1.83 19.01 3.04
CA LEU A 85 -2.58 19.85 3.97
C LEU A 85 -1.67 20.70 4.86
N ASP A 86 -0.57 20.13 5.36
CA ASP A 86 0.43 20.88 6.11
C ASP A 86 1.11 21.96 5.24
N GLY A 87 1.40 21.64 3.99
CA GLY A 87 1.89 22.61 3.01
C GLY A 87 0.92 23.77 2.79
N LEU A 88 -0.38 23.47 2.64
CA LEU A 88 -1.42 24.48 2.46
C LEU A 88 -1.55 25.40 3.69
N LYS A 89 -1.44 24.86 4.91
CA LYS A 89 -1.40 25.67 6.14
C LYS A 89 -0.21 26.64 6.11
N LEU A 90 0.96 26.17 5.68
CA LEU A 90 2.18 26.99 5.58
C LEU A 90 2.05 28.09 4.52
N ILE A 91 1.35 27.84 3.41
CA ILE A 91 1.00 28.91 2.43
C ILE A 91 0.16 29.98 3.13
N GLY A 92 -0.85 29.57 3.92
CA GLY A 92 -1.72 30.50 4.66
C GLY A 92 -0.99 31.34 5.71
N THR A 93 0.13 30.85 6.25
CA THR A 93 0.97 31.59 7.21
C THR A 93 2.11 32.36 6.56
N GLY A 94 2.24 32.33 5.22
CA GLY A 94 3.30 33.00 4.47
C GLY A 94 4.65 32.28 4.45
N GLU A 95 4.72 31.03 4.93
CA GLU A 95 5.95 30.22 4.95
C GLU A 95 6.12 29.42 3.65
N PHE A 96 6.27 30.13 2.54
CA PHE A 96 6.20 29.56 1.18
C PHE A 96 7.31 28.54 0.88
N ALA A 97 8.58 28.83 1.22
CA ALA A 97 9.68 27.86 1.08
C ALA A 97 9.43 26.53 1.82
N LYS A 98 8.86 26.57 3.03
CA LYS A 98 8.53 25.36 3.80
C LYS A 98 7.33 24.63 3.21
N ALA A 99 6.34 25.38 2.73
CA ALA A 99 5.19 24.82 2.05
C ALA A 99 5.59 24.02 0.81
N GLU A 100 6.43 24.61 -0.07
CA GLU A 100 6.92 23.95 -1.28
C GLU A 100 7.62 22.63 -0.91
N LYS A 101 8.55 22.67 0.07
CA LYS A 101 9.28 21.47 0.49
C LYS A 101 8.34 20.36 1.00
N LYS A 102 7.29 20.71 1.73
CA LYS A 102 6.28 19.77 2.22
C LYS A 102 5.49 19.16 1.08
N ILE A 103 5.00 19.98 0.15
CA ILE A 103 4.21 19.53 -0.99
C ILE A 103 5.08 18.68 -1.93
N LYS A 104 6.33 19.09 -2.20
CA LYS A 104 7.30 18.32 -2.98
C LYS A 104 7.50 16.90 -2.45
N SER A 105 7.60 16.76 -1.12
CA SER A 105 7.74 15.45 -0.47
C SER A 105 6.48 14.58 -0.55
N ALA A 106 5.31 15.19 -0.77
CA ALA A 106 4.06 14.46 -0.95
C ALA A 106 3.93 13.97 -2.40
N VAL A 107 4.21 14.86 -3.35
CA VAL A 107 4.14 14.61 -4.80
C VAL A 107 5.15 13.55 -5.26
N ASN A 108 6.34 13.50 -4.68
CA ASN A 108 7.33 12.47 -5.02
C ASN A 108 6.99 11.08 -4.47
N ASP A 109 6.15 10.99 -3.42
CA ASP A 109 5.84 9.71 -2.77
C ASP A 109 4.65 9.01 -3.45
N VAL A 110 3.69 9.75 -3.99
CA VAL A 110 2.44 9.21 -4.55
C VAL A 110 2.00 10.10 -5.70
N ASP A 111 1.46 9.48 -6.76
CA ASP A 111 0.74 10.19 -7.82
C ASP A 111 -0.30 11.12 -7.19
N SER A 112 -0.02 12.41 -7.27
CA SER A 112 -0.75 13.46 -6.58
C SER A 112 -1.61 14.23 -7.55
N SER A 113 -2.66 14.88 -7.06
CA SER A 113 -3.55 15.69 -7.89
C SER A 113 -2.83 16.85 -8.58
N VAL A 114 -3.35 17.29 -9.72
CA VAL A 114 -2.96 18.55 -10.41
C VAL A 114 -2.82 19.71 -9.43
N LEU A 115 -3.79 19.84 -8.51
CA LEU A 115 -3.84 20.92 -7.54
C LEU A 115 -2.59 20.95 -6.66
N SER A 116 -2.05 19.79 -6.27
CA SER A 116 -0.83 19.69 -5.48
C SER A 116 0.38 20.29 -6.21
N TYR A 117 0.50 20.04 -7.51
CA TYR A 117 1.58 20.64 -8.32
C TYR A 117 1.38 22.15 -8.50
N LEU A 118 0.15 22.61 -8.75
CA LEU A 118 -0.14 24.04 -8.89
C LEU A 118 0.07 24.81 -7.59
N MET A 119 -0.25 24.22 -6.44
CA MET A 119 0.05 24.80 -5.11
C MET A 119 1.56 24.88 -4.87
N ALA A 120 2.35 23.90 -5.32
CA ALA A 120 3.81 23.99 -5.26
C ALA A 120 4.34 25.12 -6.16
N ALA A 121 3.83 25.23 -7.39
CA ALA A 121 4.18 26.32 -8.30
C ALA A 121 3.84 27.70 -7.71
N GLU A 122 2.67 27.85 -7.10
CA GLU A 122 2.23 29.08 -6.43
C GLU A 122 3.10 29.40 -5.22
N ALA A 123 3.39 28.41 -4.37
CA ALA A 123 4.26 28.59 -3.22
C ALA A 123 5.65 29.08 -3.67
N SER A 124 6.28 28.42 -4.64
CA SER A 124 7.57 28.87 -5.19
C SER A 124 7.51 30.27 -5.78
N HIS A 125 6.41 30.61 -6.48
CA HIS A 125 6.22 31.92 -7.05
C HIS A 125 6.15 33.01 -5.97
N LYS A 126 5.36 32.78 -4.92
CA LYS A 126 5.21 33.68 -3.78
C LYS A 126 6.46 33.79 -2.91
N ASP A 127 7.30 32.76 -2.90
CA ASP A 127 8.64 32.77 -2.29
C ASP A 127 9.65 33.60 -3.10
N GLY A 128 9.27 34.07 -4.31
CA GLY A 128 10.15 34.78 -5.24
C GLY A 128 10.99 33.86 -6.14
N ASN A 129 10.89 32.54 -5.95
CA ASN A 129 11.59 31.54 -6.75
C ASN A 129 10.83 31.24 -8.05
N THR A 130 10.93 32.16 -9.00
CA THR A 130 10.26 32.06 -10.32
C THR A 130 10.77 30.86 -11.13
N GLU A 131 12.03 30.46 -10.96
CA GLU A 131 12.60 29.29 -11.65
C GLU A 131 11.96 27.99 -11.15
N SER A 132 11.88 27.79 -9.83
CA SER A 132 11.20 26.63 -9.26
C SER A 132 9.72 26.60 -9.64
N SER A 133 9.06 27.77 -9.64
CA SER A 133 7.67 27.88 -10.09
C SER A 133 7.48 27.41 -11.54
N LYS A 134 8.38 27.82 -12.45
CA LYS A 134 8.36 27.38 -13.85
C LYS A 134 8.60 25.87 -13.98
N ASP A 135 9.56 25.31 -13.24
CA ASP A 135 9.79 23.85 -13.22
C ASP A 135 8.54 23.09 -12.76
N TRP A 136 7.85 23.59 -11.72
CA TRP A 136 6.60 23.00 -11.26
C TRP A 136 5.49 23.04 -12.33
N LEU A 137 5.33 24.16 -13.02
CA LEU A 137 4.34 24.30 -14.10
C LEU A 137 4.65 23.34 -15.26
N GLU A 138 5.91 23.24 -15.68
CA GLU A 138 6.35 22.31 -16.74
C GLU A 138 6.21 20.84 -16.33
N ARG A 139 6.42 20.50 -15.05
CA ARG A 139 6.10 19.17 -14.52
C ARG A 139 4.60 18.90 -14.56
N THR A 140 3.79 19.90 -14.23
CA THR A 140 2.32 19.79 -14.26
C THR A 140 1.84 19.49 -15.68
N LYS A 141 2.34 20.22 -16.68
CA LYS A 141 2.00 19.99 -18.10
C LYS A 141 2.37 18.59 -18.56
N ARG A 142 3.57 18.11 -18.19
CA ARG A 142 4.03 16.77 -18.54
C ARG A 142 3.18 15.67 -17.90
N GLN A 143 2.73 15.87 -16.68
CA GLN A 143 1.93 14.89 -15.94
C GLN A 143 0.44 14.92 -16.34
N PHE A 144 -0.07 16.10 -16.72
CA PHE A 144 -1.49 16.35 -16.99
C PHE A 144 -1.69 17.11 -18.32
N PRO A 145 -1.29 16.53 -19.47
CA PRO A 145 -1.40 17.18 -20.76
C PRO A 145 -2.85 17.48 -21.18
N GLU A 146 -3.83 16.75 -20.63
CA GLU A 146 -5.26 16.90 -20.94
C GLU A 146 -5.86 18.24 -20.51
N ILE A 147 -5.21 18.96 -19.59
CA ILE A 147 -5.65 20.27 -19.08
C ILE A 147 -4.61 21.37 -19.30
N GLU A 148 -3.72 21.21 -20.29
CA GLU A 148 -2.62 22.15 -20.55
C GLU A 148 -3.08 23.62 -20.66
N THR A 149 -4.21 23.88 -21.35
CA THR A 149 -4.78 25.23 -21.46
C THR A 149 -5.09 25.85 -20.10
N TYR A 150 -5.61 25.07 -19.15
CA TYR A 150 -5.87 25.55 -17.79
C TYR A 150 -4.56 25.83 -17.04
N ILE A 151 -3.54 25.00 -17.24
CA ILE A 151 -2.21 25.20 -16.63
C ILE A 151 -1.56 26.48 -17.15
N ASN A 152 -1.64 26.76 -18.45
CA ASN A 152 -1.13 28.02 -19.03
C ASN A 152 -1.90 29.23 -18.49
N LEU A 153 -3.23 29.15 -18.40
CA LEU A 153 -4.04 30.21 -17.80
C LEU A 153 -3.66 30.46 -16.34
N TYR A 154 -3.40 29.39 -15.57
CA TYR A 154 -2.94 29.50 -14.20
C TYR A 154 -1.56 30.16 -14.10
N ALA A 155 -0.64 29.81 -15.00
CA ALA A 155 0.69 30.44 -15.09
C ALA A 155 0.57 31.95 -15.39
N ALA A 156 -0.26 32.33 -16.36
CA ALA A 156 -0.53 33.72 -16.69
C ALA A 156 -1.10 34.48 -15.49
N LYS A 157 -2.03 33.86 -14.74
CA LYS A 157 -2.59 34.43 -13.51
C LYS A 157 -1.51 34.72 -12.47
N LEU A 158 -0.58 33.80 -12.22
CA LEU A 158 0.53 34.03 -11.30
C LEU A 158 1.43 35.20 -11.75
N MET A 159 1.72 35.29 -13.05
CA MET A 159 2.53 36.39 -13.61
C MET A 159 1.84 37.75 -13.48
N ILE A 160 0.50 37.80 -13.62
CA ILE A 160 -0.28 39.01 -13.39
C ILE A 160 -0.28 39.40 -11.91
N GLU A 161 -0.43 38.43 -11.00
CA GLU A 161 -0.40 38.67 -9.55
C GLU A 161 0.95 39.25 -9.09
N SER A 162 2.06 38.86 -9.74
CA SER A 162 3.40 39.41 -9.49
C SER A 162 3.70 40.74 -10.20
N LYS A 163 2.70 41.35 -10.86
CA LYS A 163 2.86 42.57 -11.70
C LYS A 163 3.88 42.41 -12.83
N ASN A 164 4.12 41.18 -13.28
CA ASN A 164 5.06 40.86 -14.35
C ASN A 164 4.31 40.69 -15.68
N TYR A 165 3.83 41.82 -16.22
CA TYR A 165 2.89 41.86 -17.36
C TYR A 165 3.49 41.33 -18.67
N ASP A 166 4.80 41.46 -18.89
CA ASP A 166 5.47 41.01 -20.11
C ASP A 166 5.55 39.48 -20.21
N ALA A 167 5.71 38.78 -19.09
CA ALA A 167 5.75 37.33 -19.06
C ALA A 167 4.35 36.70 -19.28
N ALA A 168 3.29 37.36 -18.81
CA ALA A 168 1.90 36.88 -18.92
C ALA A 168 1.36 36.86 -20.36
N LEU A 169 1.96 37.63 -21.27
CA LEU A 169 1.57 37.67 -22.68
C LEU A 169 2.22 36.56 -23.53
N GLN A 170 3.25 35.90 -23.00
CA GLN A 170 4.03 34.87 -23.71
C GLN A 170 3.69 33.44 -23.29
N SER A 171 2.85 33.27 -22.27
CA SER A 171 2.40 31.98 -21.71
C SER A 171 1.17 31.43 -22.41
#